data_AF-A0A0M1JKR1-F1
#
_entry.id   AF-A0A0M1JKR1-F1
#
_cell.length_a   1.000
_cell.length_b   1.000
_cell.length_c   1.000
_cell.angle_alpha   90.00
_cell.angle_beta   90.00
_cell.angle_gamma   90.00
#
_symmetry.space_group_name_H-M   'P 1'
#
loop_
_entity.id
_entity.type
_entity.pdbx_description
1 polymer ?
#
loop_
_entity_poly.entity_id
_entity_poly.type
_entity_poly.pdbx_seq_one_letter_code
_entity_poly.pdbx_strand_id
1 'polypeptide(L)'
;MNKGDALAAIRKAKSSHIKWRAFAQALIAGVEVSDDKIPKRHTECEFGKWYHGIGKKHLGHLESFKAIDAPHEVLHAVYARIYEALHDTEETVWAKLFTNNTERNRRKLESAQALMVELVAISETLLLTIGMLEQEVMRWSSNEKEPSTNSDIE
;
A
#
# COMPACT_ATOMS: atom_id res chain seq x y z
N MET A 1 7.87 -19.46 10.41
CA MET A 1 8.60 -18.18 10.40
C MET A 1 9.02 -17.88 11.83
N ASN A 2 10.25 -17.44 12.10
CA ASN A 2 10.65 -17.03 13.46
C ASN A 2 10.33 -15.54 13.72
N LYS A 3 10.44 -15.08 14.97
CA LYS A 3 10.19 -13.67 15.36
C LYS A 3 11.02 -12.68 14.55
N GLY A 4 12.31 -12.97 14.34
CA GLY A 4 13.22 -12.13 13.57
C GLY A 4 12.78 -11.96 12.11
N ASP A 5 12.44 -13.08 11.45
CA ASP A 5 11.94 -13.09 10.07
C ASP A 5 10.66 -12.26 9.93
N ALA A 6 9.73 -12.42 10.87
CA ALA A 6 8.46 -11.71 10.89
C ALA A 6 8.68 -10.19 11.03
N LEU A 7 9.50 -9.78 12.01
CA LEU A 7 9.82 -8.36 12.23
C LEU A 7 10.55 -7.75 11.04
N ALA A 8 11.45 -8.50 10.39
CA ALA A 8 12.14 -8.03 9.19
C ALA A 8 11.16 -7.73 8.05
N ALA A 9 10.22 -8.65 7.78
CA ALA A 9 9.19 -8.45 6.76
C ALA A 9 8.27 -7.26 7.07
N ILE A 10 7.79 -7.16 8.31
CA ILE A 10 6.92 -6.06 8.78
C ILE A 10 7.61 -4.70 8.65
N ARG A 11 8.87 -4.58 9.10
CA ARG A 11 9.65 -3.33 9.00
C ARG A 11 9.97 -2.96 7.56
N LYS A 12 10.25 -3.95 6.72
CA LYS A 12 10.42 -3.74 5.28
C LYS A 12 9.13 -3.19 4.66
N ALA A 13 7.97 -3.71 5.02
CA ALA A 13 6.67 -3.21 4.55
C ALA A 13 6.45 -1.72 4.89
N LYS A 14 6.67 -1.34 6.15
CA LYS A 14 6.58 0.07 6.60
C LYS A 14 7.50 0.97 5.78
N SER A 15 8.76 0.54 5.61
CA SER A 15 9.79 1.29 4.88
C SER A 15 9.41 1.48 3.42
N SER A 16 8.88 0.43 2.78
CA SER A 16 8.40 0.46 1.40
C SER A 16 7.21 1.41 1.22
N HIS A 17 6.23 1.39 2.13
CA HIS A 17 5.09 2.30 2.05
C HIS A 17 5.47 3.76 2.24
N ILE A 18 6.40 4.08 3.16
CA ILE A 18 6.89 5.45 3.32
C ILE A 18 7.54 5.96 2.03
N LYS A 19 8.39 5.14 1.39
CA LYS A 19 8.99 5.49 0.09
C LYS A 19 7.93 5.68 -0.99
N TRP A 20 6.90 4.86 -0.98
CA TRP A 20 5.88 4.89 -2.01
C TRP A 20 4.96 6.11 -1.92
N ARG A 21 4.69 6.63 -0.72
CA ARG A 21 4.07 7.96 -0.57
C ARG A 21 4.88 9.06 -1.22
N ALA A 22 6.20 9.05 -1.04
CA ALA A 22 7.08 10.03 -1.68
C ALA A 22 7.03 9.91 -3.22
N PHE A 23 6.93 8.69 -3.75
CA PHE A 23 6.74 8.49 -5.19
C PHE A 23 5.39 9.02 -5.70
N ALA A 24 4.30 8.83 -4.97
CA ALA A 24 3.00 9.40 -5.32
C ALA A 24 3.05 10.94 -5.36
N GLN A 25 3.73 11.57 -4.39
CA GLN A 25 3.95 13.02 -4.39
C GLN A 25 4.80 13.48 -5.58
N ALA A 26 5.88 12.75 -5.90
CA ALA A 26 6.74 13.05 -7.03
C ALA A 26 5.98 12.95 -8.37
N LEU A 27 5.12 11.93 -8.51
CA LEU A 27 4.29 11.74 -9.69
C LEU A 27 3.34 12.93 -9.91
N ILE A 28 2.68 13.41 -8.84
CA ILE A 28 1.81 14.60 -8.89
C ILE A 28 2.61 15.86 -9.22
N ALA A 29 3.87 15.94 -8.78
CA ALA A 29 4.77 17.04 -9.11
C ALA A 29 5.32 16.98 -10.55
N GLY A 30 4.92 15.98 -11.35
CA GLY A 30 5.35 15.82 -12.74
C GLY A 30 6.76 15.23 -12.89
N VAL A 31 7.31 14.62 -11.84
CA VAL A 31 8.58 13.90 -11.92
C VAL A 31 8.33 12.55 -12.58
N GLU A 32 9.06 12.26 -13.66
CA GLU A 32 9.04 10.94 -14.28
C GLU A 32 9.47 9.88 -13.27
N VAL A 33 8.60 8.89 -13.08
CA VAL A 33 8.85 7.71 -12.25
C VAL A 33 9.09 6.52 -13.17
N SER A 34 10.03 5.65 -12.78
CA SER A 34 10.36 4.45 -13.54
C SER A 34 9.17 3.47 -13.65
N ASP A 35 9.16 2.62 -14.68
CA ASP A 35 8.07 1.66 -14.96
C ASP A 35 7.74 0.71 -13.79
N ASP A 36 8.69 0.47 -12.88
CA ASP A 36 8.43 -0.32 -11.68
C ASP A 36 7.49 0.37 -10.68
N LYS A 37 7.14 1.64 -10.92
CA LYS A 37 6.18 2.45 -10.15
C LYS A 37 4.76 2.45 -10.72
N ILE A 38 4.50 1.75 -11.82
CA ILE A 38 3.13 1.53 -12.31
C ILE A 38 2.29 0.86 -11.19
N PRO A 39 1.03 1.28 -10.99
CA PRO A 39 0.14 0.65 -10.03
C PRO A 39 0.06 -0.87 -10.24
N LYS A 40 0.27 -1.62 -9.17
CA LYS A 40 0.07 -3.07 -9.12
C LYS A 40 -1.05 -3.37 -8.15
N ARG A 41 -1.67 -4.55 -8.26
CA ARG A 41 -2.63 -5.00 -7.25
C ARG A 41 -1.92 -5.15 -5.90
N HIS A 42 -2.62 -4.89 -4.81
CA HIS A 42 -2.05 -5.01 -3.46
C HIS A 42 -1.46 -6.42 -3.22
N THR A 43 -2.07 -7.46 -3.78
CA THR A 43 -1.61 -8.86 -3.71
C THR A 43 -0.31 -9.14 -4.49
N GLU A 44 0.05 -8.28 -5.45
CA GLU A 44 1.18 -8.49 -6.36
C GLU A 44 2.45 -7.76 -5.90
N CYS A 45 2.31 -6.82 -4.97
CA CYS A 45 3.45 -6.15 -4.37
C CYS A 45 4.23 -7.14 -3.46
N GLU A 46 5.49 -6.83 -3.16
CA GLU A 46 6.34 -7.71 -2.35
C GLU A 46 5.70 -8.02 -0.99
N PHE A 47 5.10 -6.99 -0.36
CA PHE A 47 4.41 -7.14 0.90
C PHE A 47 3.13 -7.97 0.76
N GLY A 48 2.32 -7.77 -0.27
CA GLY A 48 1.12 -8.56 -0.53
C GLY A 48 1.41 -10.05 -0.76
N LYS A 49 2.47 -10.35 -1.52
CA LYS A 49 2.94 -11.73 -1.70
C LYS A 49 3.34 -12.38 -0.38
N TRP A 50 4.01 -11.63 0.50
CA TRP A 50 4.29 -12.11 1.86
C TRP A 50 3.01 -12.25 2.68
N TYR A 51 2.12 -11.24 2.65
CA TYR A 51 0.88 -11.17 3.41
C TYR A 51 -0.02 -12.36 3.11
N HIS A 52 -0.40 -12.58 1.84
CA HIS A 52 -1.26 -13.71 1.48
C HIS A 52 -0.53 -15.07 1.44
N GLY A 53 0.80 -15.06 1.52
CA GLY A 53 1.63 -16.27 1.55
C GLY A 53 2.04 -16.67 2.97
N ILE A 54 3.36 -16.62 3.23
CA ILE A 54 3.93 -17.11 4.49
C ILE A 54 3.49 -16.28 5.71
N GLY A 55 3.17 -14.99 5.53
CA GLY A 55 2.60 -14.12 6.55
C GLY A 55 1.27 -14.67 7.04
N LYS A 56 0.28 -14.85 6.16
CA LYS A 56 -1.04 -15.41 6.51
C LYS A 56 -0.94 -16.79 7.15
N LYS A 57 -0.01 -17.63 6.69
CA LYS A 57 0.22 -18.95 7.29
C LYS A 57 0.64 -18.90 8.76
N HIS A 58 1.36 -17.85 9.17
CA HIS A 58 2.00 -17.74 10.50
C HIS A 58 1.48 -16.61 11.39
N LEU A 59 0.67 -15.71 10.83
CA LEU A 59 0.17 -14.53 11.51
C LEU A 59 -1.30 -14.31 11.22
N GLY A 60 -1.91 -15.07 10.31
CA GLY A 60 -3.31 -14.88 9.89
C GLY A 60 -4.34 -15.14 10.97
N HIS A 61 -3.94 -15.75 12.09
CA HIS A 61 -4.77 -15.91 13.28
C HIS A 61 -4.84 -14.63 14.12
N LEU A 62 -3.88 -13.70 13.99
CA LEU A 62 -3.85 -12.44 14.73
C LEU A 62 -4.81 -11.42 14.14
N GLU A 63 -5.61 -10.78 14.99
CA GLU A 63 -6.50 -9.70 14.56
C GLU A 63 -5.73 -8.49 14.02
N SER A 64 -4.56 -8.18 14.60
CA SER A 64 -3.68 -7.12 14.11
C SER A 64 -3.15 -7.40 12.69
N PHE A 65 -3.00 -8.67 12.31
CA PHE A 65 -2.63 -9.06 10.95
C PHE A 65 -3.81 -8.92 9.99
N LYS A 66 -5.01 -9.37 10.38
CA LYS A 66 -6.23 -9.26 9.55
C LYS A 66 -6.59 -7.80 9.26
N ALA A 67 -6.38 -6.91 10.23
CA ALA A 67 -6.67 -5.48 10.10
C ALA A 67 -5.87 -4.75 8.99
N ILE A 68 -4.81 -5.37 8.45
CA ILE A 68 -3.94 -4.78 7.42
C ILE A 68 -4.56 -4.87 6.02
N ASP A 69 -5.36 -5.90 5.72
CA ASP A 69 -5.74 -6.24 4.34
C ASP A 69 -6.54 -5.11 3.68
N ALA A 70 -7.61 -4.66 4.35
CA ALA A 70 -8.49 -3.62 3.85
C ALA A 70 -7.76 -2.28 3.58
N PRO A 71 -6.99 -1.68 4.53
CA PRO A 71 -6.28 -0.45 4.23
C PRO A 71 -5.17 -0.63 3.18
N HIS A 72 -4.58 -1.82 3.06
CA HIS A 72 -3.61 -2.14 2.02
C HIS A 72 -4.24 -2.17 0.62
N GLU A 73 -5.42 -2.79 0.49
CA GLU A 73 -6.19 -2.80 -0.75
C GLU A 73 -6.60 -1.38 -1.17
N VAL A 74 -7.18 -0.61 -0.25
CA VAL A 74 -7.63 0.77 -0.54
C VAL A 74 -6.45 1.66 -0.93
N LEU A 75 -5.30 1.55 -0.26
CA LEU A 75 -4.10 2.31 -0.64
C LEU A 75 -3.72 2.08 -2.11
N HIS A 76 -3.67 0.82 -2.55
CA HIS A 76 -3.33 0.47 -3.93
C HIS A 76 -4.38 0.96 -4.92
N ALA A 77 -5.67 0.88 -4.57
CA ALA A 77 -6.76 1.38 -5.41
C ALA A 77 -6.71 2.91 -5.59
N VAL A 78 -6.47 3.66 -4.50
CA VAL A 78 -6.35 5.13 -4.56
C VAL A 78 -5.16 5.54 -5.43
N TYR A 79 -4.03 4.84 -5.32
CA TYR A 79 -2.89 5.15 -6.16
C TYR A 79 -3.11 4.84 -7.64
N ALA A 80 -3.80 3.75 -7.96
CA ALA A 80 -4.20 3.46 -9.33
C ALA A 80 -5.02 4.62 -9.91
N ARG A 81 -5.98 5.14 -9.14
CA ARG A 81 -6.77 6.33 -9.53
C ARG A 81 -5.92 7.59 -9.71
N ILE A 82 -4.91 7.81 -8.87
CA ILE A 82 -3.95 8.94 -9.05
C ILE A 82 -3.22 8.78 -10.38
N TYR A 83 -2.71 7.59 -10.65
CA TYR A 83 -1.96 7.29 -11.87
C TYR A 83 -2.84 7.47 -13.11
N GLU A 84 -4.06 6.93 -13.11
CA GLU A 84 -5.06 7.09 -14.16
C GLU A 84 -5.41 8.57 -14.40
N ALA A 85 -5.68 9.34 -13.34
CA ALA A 85 -5.99 10.77 -13.47
C ALA A 85 -4.89 11.56 -14.21
N LEU A 86 -3.63 11.18 -14.00
CA LEU A 86 -2.48 11.82 -14.65
C LEU A 86 -2.20 11.26 -16.05
N HIS A 87 -2.40 9.96 -16.27
CA HIS A 87 -2.04 9.24 -17.50
C HIS A 87 -3.22 8.90 -18.42
N ASP A 88 -4.41 9.43 -18.18
CA ASP A 88 -5.56 9.24 -19.07
C ASP A 88 -5.18 9.68 -20.50
N THR A 89 -4.95 8.69 -21.36
CA THR A 89 -4.24 8.76 -22.66
C THR A 89 -5.16 8.52 -23.85
N GLU A 90 -6.45 8.27 -23.60
CA GLU A 90 -7.49 7.97 -24.60
C GLU A 90 -7.98 9.22 -25.36
N GLU A 91 -7.06 10.09 -25.79
CA GLU A 91 -7.41 11.17 -26.73
C GLU A 91 -6.54 11.17 -27.97
N THR A 92 -7.22 10.95 -29.10
CA THR A 92 -6.69 11.15 -30.45
C THR A 92 -6.06 12.54 -30.55
N VAL A 93 -4.96 12.62 -31.31
CA VAL A 93 -4.17 13.85 -31.53
C VAL A 93 -5.05 15.07 -31.89
N TRP A 94 -6.17 14.83 -32.56
CA TRP A 94 -7.18 15.85 -32.90
C TRP A 94 -7.90 16.45 -31.68
N ALA A 95 -8.28 15.64 -30.68
CA ALA A 95 -8.95 16.14 -29.48
C ALA A 95 -8.05 17.07 -28.64
N LYS A 96 -6.74 16.81 -28.64
CA LYS A 96 -5.73 17.67 -27.98
C LYS A 96 -5.59 19.05 -28.64
N LEU A 97 -5.86 19.17 -29.94
CA LEU A 97 -5.77 20.43 -30.68
C LEU A 97 -7.01 21.31 -30.51
N PHE A 98 -8.20 20.73 -30.32
CA PHE A 98 -9.46 21.46 -30.16
C PHE A 98 -9.84 21.75 -28.70
N THR A 99 -9.14 21.16 -27.72
CA THR A 99 -9.44 21.38 -26.29
C THR A 99 -8.43 22.31 -25.63
N ASN A 100 -8.89 23.16 -24.69
CA ASN A 100 -8.02 23.95 -23.83
C ASN A 100 -7.19 23.03 -22.90
N ASN A 101 -6.00 22.67 -23.37
CA ASN A 101 -5.07 21.76 -22.70
C ASN A 101 -4.70 22.24 -21.27
N THR A 102 -4.64 23.55 -21.04
CA THR A 102 -4.32 24.15 -19.73
C THR A 102 -5.39 23.85 -18.69
N GLU A 103 -6.66 24.06 -19.03
CA GLU A 103 -7.79 23.80 -18.14
C GLU A 103 -7.94 22.30 -17.85
N ARG A 104 -7.72 21.46 -18.86
CA ARG A 104 -7.73 20.00 -18.70
C ARG A 104 -6.62 19.53 -17.76
N ASN A 105 -5.39 20.00 -17.96
CA ASN A 105 -4.26 19.64 -17.10
C ASN A 105 -4.48 20.10 -15.66
N ARG A 106 -5.06 21.30 -15.47
CA ARG A 106 -5.46 21.79 -14.14
C ARG A 106 -6.43 20.82 -13.46
N ARG A 107 -7.48 20.36 -14.16
CA ARG A 107 -8.45 19.39 -13.60
C ARG A 107 -7.82 18.05 -13.26
N LYS A 108 -6.94 17.52 -14.12
CA LYS A 108 -6.18 16.30 -13.83
C LYS A 108 -5.36 16.44 -12.55
N LEU A 109 -4.65 17.56 -12.41
CA LEU A 109 -3.83 17.86 -11.24
C LEU A 109 -4.68 18.04 -9.97
N GLU A 110 -5.80 18.78 -10.04
CA GLU A 110 -6.72 18.95 -8.92
C GLU A 110 -7.31 17.62 -8.45
N SER A 111 -7.71 16.76 -9.39
CA SER A 111 -8.18 15.41 -9.09
C SER A 111 -7.09 14.56 -8.42
N ALA A 112 -5.86 14.59 -8.95
CA ALA A 112 -4.74 13.85 -8.38
C ALA A 112 -4.37 14.37 -6.97
N GLN A 113 -4.45 15.69 -6.73
CA GLN A 113 -4.22 16.28 -5.41
C GLN A 113 -5.30 15.88 -4.39
N ALA A 114 -6.58 15.84 -4.79
CA ALA A 114 -7.65 15.38 -3.92
C ALA A 114 -7.45 13.90 -3.52
N LEU A 115 -7.08 13.05 -4.49
CA LEU A 115 -6.75 11.65 -4.25
C LEU A 115 -5.50 11.48 -3.38
N MET A 116 -4.53 12.41 -3.45
CA MET A 116 -3.35 12.39 -2.58
C MET A 116 -3.72 12.56 -1.11
N VAL A 117 -4.71 13.40 -0.79
CA VAL A 117 -5.21 13.56 0.58
C VAL A 117 -5.78 12.22 1.09
N GLU A 118 -6.57 11.55 0.26
CA GLU A 118 -7.10 10.21 0.56
C GLU A 118 -5.97 9.18 0.74
N LEU A 119 -4.95 9.22 -0.13
CA LEU A 119 -3.78 8.33 -0.07
C LEU A 119 -2.97 8.51 1.23
N VAL A 120 -2.79 9.75 1.69
CA VAL A 120 -2.11 10.03 2.96
C VAL A 120 -2.89 9.44 4.13
N ALA A 121 -4.19 9.72 4.20
CA ALA A 121 -5.05 9.25 5.28
C ALA A 121 -5.05 7.70 5.37
N ILE A 122 -5.27 7.01 4.25
CA ILE A 122 -5.27 5.53 4.26
C ILE A 122 -3.88 4.97 4.55
N SER A 123 -2.80 5.66 4.13
CA SER A 123 -1.44 5.25 4.46
C SER A 123 -1.14 5.36 5.95
N GLU A 124 -1.70 6.34 6.66
CA GLU A 124 -1.57 6.45 8.12
C GLU A 124 -2.28 5.29 8.82
N THR A 125 -3.50 4.97 8.40
CA THR A 125 -4.24 3.79 8.89
C THR A 125 -3.45 2.49 8.65
N LEU A 126 -2.87 2.33 7.46
CA LEU A 126 -2.06 1.15 7.13
C LEU A 126 -0.80 1.06 7.98
N LEU A 127 -0.08 2.17 8.19
CA LEU A 127 1.11 2.19 9.04
C LEU A 127 0.79 1.91 10.51
N LEU A 128 -0.37 2.36 10.98
CA LEU A 128 -0.88 2.07 12.32
C LEU A 128 -1.14 0.58 12.49
N THR A 129 -1.90 -0.05 11.58
CA THR A 129 -2.22 -1.49 11.65
C THR A 129 -0.96 -2.37 11.55
N ILE A 130 -0.04 -2.04 10.63
CA ILE A 130 1.27 -2.70 10.55
C ILE A 130 2.07 -2.48 11.84
N GLY A 131 1.97 -1.31 12.46
CA GLY A 131 2.60 -1.01 13.74
C GLY A 131 2.04 -1.83 14.91
N MET A 132 0.73 -2.07 14.94
CA MET A 132 0.10 -2.93 15.94
C MET A 132 0.61 -4.37 15.82
N LEU A 133 0.65 -4.90 14.60
CA LEU A 133 1.22 -6.22 14.32
C LEU A 133 2.69 -6.31 14.75
N GLU A 134 3.49 -5.27 14.46
CA GLU A 134 4.89 -5.21 14.89
C GLU A 134 5.01 -5.32 16.41
N GLN A 135 4.22 -4.54 17.17
CA GLN A 135 4.25 -4.56 18.63
C GLN A 135 3.81 -5.91 19.20
N GLU A 136 2.81 -6.55 18.60
CA GLU A 136 2.35 -7.87 19.00
C GLU A 136 3.44 -8.93 18.80
N VAL A 137 4.07 -8.96 17.62
CA VAL A 137 5.19 -9.88 17.33
C VAL A 137 6.42 -9.57 18.19
N MET A 138 6.68 -8.31 18.53
CA MET A 138 7.79 -7.92 19.42
C MET A 138 7.64 -8.51 20.83
N ARG A 139 6.42 -8.81 21.28
CA ARG A 139 6.14 -9.38 22.60
C ARG A 139 6.31 -10.91 22.67
N TRP A 140 6.45 -11.58 21.53
CA TRP A 140 6.73 -13.03 21.50
C TRP A 140 8.06 -13.36 22.21
N SER A 141 8.13 -14.46 22.95
CA SER A 141 9.38 -14.86 23.61
C SER A 141 10.43 -15.29 22.57
N SER A 142 11.73 -15.14 22.89
CA SER A 142 12.83 -15.36 21.93
C SER A 142 12.94 -16.82 21.43
N ASN A 143 12.26 -17.77 22.09
CA ASN A 143 12.23 -19.20 21.75
C ASN A 143 10.83 -19.72 21.35
N GLU A 144 9.78 -18.90 21.41
CA GLU A 144 8.44 -19.31 20.99
C GLU A 144 8.28 -19.15 19.48
N LYS A 145 8.02 -20.27 18.79
CA LYS A 145 7.19 -20.23 17.59
C LYS A 145 5.77 -19.87 18.05
N GLU A 146 5.04 -19.18 17.18
CA GLU A 146 3.58 -18.95 17.18
C GLU A 146 2.86 -19.71 18.32
N PRO A 147 2.28 -19.03 19.33
CA PRO A 147 1.59 -19.73 20.41
C PRO A 147 0.56 -20.67 19.80
N SER A 148 0.65 -21.97 20.12
CA SER A 148 -0.33 -22.94 19.66
C SER A 148 -1.71 -22.45 20.08
N THR A 149 -2.56 -22.15 19.11
CA THR A 149 -3.96 -21.85 19.39
C THR A 149 -4.53 -23.07 20.13
N ASN A 150 -4.72 -22.91 21.43
CA ASN A 150 -5.28 -23.94 22.28
C ASN A 150 -6.78 -23.98 21.96
N SER A 151 -7.16 -24.74 20.94
CA SER A 151 -8.55 -25.13 20.70
C SER A 151 -8.87 -26.38 21.53
N ASP A 152 -8.60 -26.30 22.83
CA ASP A 152 -9.12 -27.24 23.82
C ASP A 152 -10.01 -26.42 24.75
N ILE A 153 -11.26 -26.22 24.32
CA ILE A 153 -12.39 -26.00 25.22
C ILE A 153 -13.49 -26.95 24.72
N GLU A 154 -13.73 -27.93 25.59
CA GLU A 154 -14.80 -28.94 25.68
C GLU A 154 -16.02 -28.83 24.76
#